data_AF-A0A960ILK4-F1
#
_entry.id   AF-A0A960ILK4-F1
#
_cell.length_a   1.000
_cell.length_b   1.000
_cell.length_c   1.000
_cell.angle_alpha   90.00
_cell.angle_beta   90.00
_cell.angle_gamma   90.00
#
_symmetry.space_group_name_H-M   'P 1'
#
loop_
_entity.id
_entity.type
_entity.pdbx_description
1 polymer ?
#
loop_
_entity_poly.entity_id
_entity_poly.type
_entity_poly.pdbx_seq_one_letter_code
_entity_poly.pdbx_strand_id
1 'polypeptide(L)'
;RAVLEHCGGLEEATREVVMGGPMMGAPLASLDVPVLKGTSGLLAFTEAEARLPTEYTCIKCGRCVEACPQFLNPSRLGRLGRAGRYEEMEAYHALDCVECGSCSFACPSGIPIVQLIRVAKGALREKAAREKTS
;
A
#
# COMPACT_ATOMS: atom_id res chain seq x y z
N ARG A 1 22.13 5.93 4.66
CA ARG A 1 22.62 7.11 5.42
C ARG A 1 23.40 8.08 4.52
N ALA A 2 24.51 7.65 3.91
CA ALA A 2 25.38 8.52 3.08
C ALA A 2 24.63 9.33 2.00
N VAL A 3 23.63 8.75 1.34
CA VAL A 3 22.84 9.47 0.32
C VAL A 3 22.03 10.63 0.92
N LEU A 4 21.41 10.43 2.08
CA LEU A 4 20.63 11.48 2.75
C LEU A 4 21.54 12.61 3.23
N GLU A 5 22.70 12.26 3.81
CA GLU A 5 23.71 13.24 4.23
C GLU A 5 24.25 14.04 3.05
N HIS A 6 24.50 13.39 1.91
CA HIS A 6 24.90 14.06 0.67
C HIS A 6 23.85 15.06 0.17
N CYS A 7 22.56 14.78 0.42
CA CYS A 7 21.44 15.66 0.07
C CYS A 7 21.12 16.75 1.11
N GLY A 8 21.94 16.91 2.16
CA GLY A 8 21.74 17.93 3.20
C GLY A 8 21.22 17.40 4.53
N GLY A 9 21.09 16.08 4.69
CA GLY A 9 20.64 15.43 5.92
C GLY A 9 19.12 15.32 6.04
N LEU A 10 18.66 14.91 7.23
CA LEU A 10 17.24 14.84 7.57
C LEU A 10 16.90 16.01 8.48
N GLU A 11 15.72 16.61 8.28
CA GLU A 11 15.19 17.60 9.22
C GLU A 11 14.82 16.93 10.55
N GLU A 12 14.87 17.67 11.66
CA GLU A 12 14.48 17.15 12.99
C GLU A 12 13.04 16.65 13.03
N ALA A 13 12.16 17.26 12.24
CA ALA A 13 10.75 16.87 12.12
C ALA A 13 10.55 15.60 11.27
N THR A 14 11.59 15.08 10.62
CA THR A 14 11.52 13.85 9.82
C THR A 14 11.17 12.68 10.73
N ARG A 15 10.10 11.96 10.40
CA ARG A 15 9.66 10.81 11.18
C ARG A 15 9.76 9.48 10.46
N GLU A 16 9.63 9.49 9.15
CA GLU A 16 9.64 8.26 8.35
C GLU A 16 10.44 8.48 7.07
N VAL A 17 11.23 7.47 6.68
CA VAL A 17 11.91 7.47 5.38
C VAL A 17 11.38 6.30 4.56
N VAL A 18 10.87 6.60 3.37
CA VAL A 18 10.31 5.64 2.42
C VAL A 18 11.26 5.48 1.24
N MET A 19 11.60 4.24 0.92
CA MET A 19 12.35 3.89 -0.28
C MET A 19 11.38 3.64 -1.43
N GLY A 20 11.48 4.45 -2.49
CA GLY A 20 10.61 4.39 -3.67
C GLY A 20 9.78 5.65 -3.86
N GLY A 21 8.55 5.50 -4.36
CA GLY A 21 7.60 6.60 -4.55
C GLY A 21 6.60 6.75 -3.41
N PRO A 22 5.84 7.86 -3.34
CA PRO A 22 4.95 8.15 -2.20
C PRO A 22 3.80 7.15 -2.02
N MET A 23 3.41 6.45 -3.10
CA MET A 23 2.26 5.54 -3.10
C MET A 23 2.65 4.06 -2.98
N MET A 24 3.81 3.68 -3.52
CA MET A 24 4.27 2.29 -3.65
C MET A 24 5.60 2.01 -2.96
N GLY A 25 6.23 3.04 -2.39
CA GLY A 25 7.47 2.88 -1.65
C GLY A 25 7.28 2.08 -0.36
N ALA A 26 8.38 1.53 0.12
CA ALA A 26 8.41 0.78 1.37
C ALA A 26 9.07 1.60 2.48
N PRO A 27 8.50 1.64 3.68
CA PRO A 27 9.17 2.27 4.82
C PRO A 27 10.48 1.57 5.13
N LEU A 28 11.53 2.35 5.39
CA LEU A 28 12.82 1.83 5.83
C LEU A 28 12.82 1.63 7.35
N ALA A 29 13.06 0.39 7.77
CA ALA A 29 13.26 0.06 9.19
C ALA A 29 14.61 0.58 9.73
N SER A 30 15.58 0.80 8.85
CA SER A 30 16.89 1.34 9.20
C SER A 30 17.46 2.18 8.05
N LEU A 31 18.25 3.19 8.38
CA LEU A 31 18.97 4.01 7.41
C LEU A 31 20.28 3.35 6.93
N ASP A 32 20.67 2.23 7.52
CA ASP A 32 21.91 1.52 7.20
C ASP A 32 21.69 0.43 6.13
N VAL A 33 20.57 0.50 5.41
CA VAL A 33 20.25 -0.35 4.27
C VAL A 33 20.91 0.21 3.00
N PRO A 34 21.50 -0.63 2.13
CA PRO A 34 22.11 -0.16 0.89
C PRO A 34 21.08 0.38 -0.10
N VAL A 35 21.48 1.36 -0.90
CA VAL A 35 20.74 1.79 -2.08
C VAL A 35 21.02 0.81 -3.22
N LEU A 36 19.98 0.25 -3.81
CA LEU A 36 20.08 -0.76 -4.87
C LEU A 36 19.70 -0.14 -6.22
N LYS A 37 20.03 -0.82 -7.33
CA LYS A 37 19.63 -0.39 -8.69
C LYS A 37 18.11 -0.18 -8.81
N GLY A 38 17.31 -0.91 -8.03
CA GLY A 38 15.86 -0.77 -7.99
C GLY A 38 15.33 0.39 -7.14
N THR A 39 16.20 1.12 -6.44
CA THR A 39 15.80 2.28 -5.62
C THR A 39 15.53 3.46 -6.54
N SER A 40 14.26 3.80 -6.75
CA SER A 40 13.85 4.94 -7.58
C SER A 40 13.96 6.29 -6.86
N GLY A 41 13.93 6.30 -5.53
CA GLY A 41 14.02 7.50 -4.72
C GLY A 41 14.03 7.20 -3.22
N LEU A 42 14.36 8.21 -2.43
CA LEU A 42 14.22 8.22 -0.98
C LEU A 42 13.37 9.44 -0.61
N LEU A 43 12.28 9.20 0.10
CA LEU A 43 11.36 10.24 0.55
C LEU A 43 11.44 10.30 2.08
N ALA A 44 11.64 11.49 2.64
CA ALA A 44 11.62 11.74 4.07
C ALA A 44 10.34 12.50 4.40
N PHE A 45 9.47 11.90 5.20
CA PHE A 45 8.19 12.49 5.59
C PHE A 45 8.25 13.01 7.02
N THR A 46 7.67 14.19 7.22
CA THR A 46 7.38 14.72 8.55
C THR A 46 6.22 13.96 9.20
N GLU A 47 6.01 14.14 10.50
CA GLU A 47 4.85 13.55 11.20
C GLU A 47 3.51 13.97 10.57
N ALA A 48 3.39 15.21 10.11
CA ALA A 48 2.17 15.72 9.49
C ALA A 48 1.88 15.05 8.14
N GLU A 49 2.93 14.73 7.36
CA GLU A 49 2.80 14.11 6.03
C GLU A 49 2.63 12.59 6.10
N ALA A 50 3.26 11.95 7.11
CA ALA A 50 3.15 10.50 7.33
C ALA A 50 1.86 10.12 8.09
N ARG A 51 1.09 11.09 8.59
CA ARG A 51 -0.12 10.83 9.37
C ARG A 51 -1.15 10.07 8.54
N LEU A 52 -1.44 8.83 8.96
CA LEU A 52 -2.51 8.04 8.39
C LEU A 52 -3.87 8.72 8.65
N PRO A 53 -4.77 8.75 7.65
CA PRO A 53 -6.10 9.29 7.84
C PRO A 53 -6.88 8.44 8.85
N THR A 54 -7.70 9.09 9.68
CA THR A 54 -8.63 8.38 10.56
C THR A 54 -9.57 7.53 9.71
N GLU A 55 -9.66 6.25 10.07
CA GLU A 55 -10.56 5.33 9.39
C GLU A 55 -12.00 5.50 9.89
N TYR A 56 -12.93 5.64 8.94
CA TYR A 56 -14.37 5.69 9.18
C TYR A 56 -15.08 4.57 8.42
N THR A 57 -16.36 4.34 8.75
CA THR A 57 -17.21 3.40 8.03
C THR A 57 -17.39 3.82 6.57
N CYS A 58 -17.37 2.84 5.67
CA CYS A 58 -17.60 3.04 4.23
C CYS A 58 -19.00 3.62 3.96
N ILE A 59 -19.04 4.84 3.41
CA ILE A 59 -20.29 5.53 3.02
C ILE A 59 -20.80 5.20 1.60
N LYS A 60 -20.20 4.22 0.90
CA LYS A 60 -20.60 3.79 -0.46
C LYS A 60 -20.55 4.88 -1.54
N CYS A 61 -19.66 5.87 -1.42
CA CYS A 61 -19.58 7.01 -2.33
C CYS A 61 -19.08 6.73 -3.77
N GLY A 62 -18.53 5.55 -4.06
CA GLY A 62 -18.07 5.20 -5.42
C GLY A 62 -16.69 5.72 -5.84
N ARG A 63 -16.13 6.75 -5.19
CA ARG A 63 -14.83 7.38 -5.57
C ARG A 63 -13.67 6.41 -5.77
N CYS A 64 -13.59 5.37 -4.94
CA CYS A 64 -12.53 4.37 -5.06
C CYS A 64 -12.62 3.55 -6.36
N VAL A 65 -13.81 3.38 -6.93
CA VAL A 65 -14.04 2.71 -8.21
C VAL A 65 -13.60 3.62 -9.36
N GLU A 66 -13.98 4.89 -9.31
CA GLU A 66 -13.59 5.90 -10.31
C GLU A 66 -12.07 6.12 -10.36
N ALA A 67 -11.40 6.09 -9.20
CA ALA A 67 -9.95 6.28 -9.08
C ALA A 67 -9.13 5.05 -9.49
N CYS A 68 -9.76 3.90 -9.79
CA CYS A 68 -9.04 2.65 -10.04
C CYS A 68 -8.56 2.57 -11.50
N PRO A 69 -7.23 2.57 -11.77
CA PRO A 69 -6.72 2.50 -13.15
C PRO A 69 -6.84 1.10 -13.76
N GLN A 70 -7.25 0.09 -12.99
CA GLN A 70 -7.44 -1.29 -13.44
C GLN A 70 -8.91 -1.67 -13.55
N PHE A 71 -9.83 -0.70 -13.38
CA PHE A 71 -11.28 -0.91 -13.47
C PHE A 71 -11.82 -2.04 -12.55
N LEU A 72 -11.11 -2.31 -11.45
CA LEU A 72 -11.57 -3.22 -10.41
C LEU A 72 -12.67 -2.55 -9.57
N ASN A 73 -13.25 -3.30 -8.63
CA ASN A 73 -14.17 -2.75 -7.63
C ASN A 73 -13.49 -2.72 -6.25
N PRO A 74 -12.77 -1.64 -5.88
CA PRO A 74 -12.01 -1.61 -4.64
C PRO A 74 -12.92 -1.56 -3.40
N SER A 75 -14.12 -1.02 -3.54
CA SER A 75 -15.13 -1.03 -2.46
C SER A 75 -15.50 -2.46 -2.07
N ARG A 76 -15.71 -3.35 -3.05
CA ARG A 76 -15.99 -4.76 -2.83
C ARG A 76 -14.76 -5.49 -2.29
N LEU A 77 -13.61 -5.32 -2.94
CA LEU A 77 -12.36 -5.97 -2.54
C LEU A 77 -11.93 -5.58 -1.12
N GLY A 78 -12.06 -4.31 -0.74
CA GLY A 78 -11.77 -3.86 0.62
C GLY A 78 -12.68 -4.48 1.67
N ARG A 79 -13.98 -4.66 1.37
CA ARG A 79 -14.91 -5.34 2.29
C ARG A 79 -14.59 -6.82 2.45
N LEU A 80 -14.33 -7.52 1.34
CA LEU A 80 -13.95 -8.93 1.37
C LEU A 80 -12.62 -9.13 2.11
N GLY A 81 -11.65 -8.23 1.87
CA GLY A 81 -10.36 -8.24 2.55
C GLY A 81 -10.48 -8.07 4.06
N ARG A 82 -11.33 -7.16 4.53
CA ARG A 82 -11.64 -7.02 5.97
C ARG A 82 -12.32 -8.24 6.56
N ALA A 83 -13.18 -8.88 5.78
CA ALA A 83 -13.89 -10.08 6.20
C ALA A 83 -13.01 -11.36 6.12
N GLY A 84 -11.76 -11.26 5.66
CA GLY A 84 -10.88 -12.42 5.47
C GLY A 84 -11.32 -13.36 4.33
N ARG A 85 -12.23 -12.92 3.45
CA ARG A 85 -12.82 -13.73 2.38
C ARG A 85 -11.93 -13.72 1.13
N TYR A 86 -10.69 -14.19 1.26
CA TYR A 86 -9.66 -14.04 0.21
C TYR A 86 -9.93 -14.86 -1.05
N GLU A 87 -10.52 -16.05 -0.94
CA GLU A 87 -10.89 -16.89 -2.08
C GLU A 87 -11.91 -16.19 -2.98
N GLU A 88 -12.86 -15.46 -2.37
CA GLU A 88 -13.81 -14.65 -3.14
C GLU A 88 -13.15 -13.43 -3.75
N MET A 89 -12.13 -12.85 -3.10
CA MET A 89 -11.36 -11.77 -3.72
C MET A 89 -10.68 -12.23 -5.00
N GLU A 90 -10.19 -13.46 -5.06
CA GLU A 90 -9.63 -14.06 -6.28
C GLU A 90 -10.68 -14.14 -7.40
N ALA A 91 -11.90 -14.59 -7.08
CA ALA A 91 -13.03 -14.59 -8.01
C ALA A 91 -13.43 -13.18 -8.50
N TYR A 92 -13.05 -12.12 -7.78
CA TYR A 92 -13.19 -10.72 -8.18
C TYR A 92 -11.90 -10.09 -8.69
N HIS A 93 -10.98 -10.90 -9.24
CA HIS A 93 -9.77 -10.43 -9.92
C HIS A 93 -8.83 -9.62 -9.01
N ALA A 94 -8.78 -9.92 -7.71
CA ALA A 94 -7.90 -9.21 -6.77
C ALA A 94 -6.41 -9.33 -7.14
N LEU A 95 -6.01 -10.41 -7.82
CA LEU A 95 -4.64 -10.62 -8.27
C LEU A 95 -4.19 -9.60 -9.34
N ASP A 96 -5.12 -9.05 -10.12
CA ASP A 96 -4.87 -8.06 -11.18
C ASP A 96 -4.58 -6.65 -10.62
N CYS A 97 -4.87 -6.41 -9.35
CA CYS A 97 -4.63 -5.11 -8.72
C CYS A 97 -3.13 -4.78 -8.70
N VAL A 98 -2.68 -3.71 -9.34
CA VAL A 98 -1.24 -3.33 -9.34
C VAL A 98 -0.76 -2.63 -8.06
N GLU A 99 -1.56 -2.61 -7.00
CA GLU A 99 -1.18 -2.09 -5.67
C GLU A 99 -0.77 -0.60 -5.65
N CYS A 100 -1.32 0.19 -6.59
CA CYS A 100 -1.01 1.62 -6.75
C CYS A 100 -1.54 2.56 -5.65
N GLY A 101 -2.50 2.12 -4.84
CA GLY A 101 -3.01 2.90 -3.70
C GLY A 101 -4.04 3.99 -4.01
N SER A 102 -4.34 4.30 -5.28
CA SER A 102 -5.28 5.38 -5.66
C SER A 102 -6.65 5.27 -5.00
N CYS A 103 -7.16 4.04 -4.82
CA CYS A 103 -8.44 3.78 -4.18
C CYS A 103 -8.47 4.14 -2.68
N SER A 104 -7.32 3.99 -1.99
CA SER A 104 -7.20 4.30 -0.56
C SER A 104 -7.06 5.81 -0.37
N PHE A 105 -6.25 6.45 -1.22
CA PHE A 105 -6.08 7.91 -1.21
C PHE A 105 -7.38 8.65 -1.54
N ALA A 106 -8.15 8.19 -2.54
CA ALA A 106 -9.43 8.80 -2.91
C ALA A 106 -10.57 8.55 -1.91
N CYS A 107 -10.36 7.68 -0.91
CA CYS A 107 -11.42 7.29 0.02
C CYS A 107 -11.64 8.38 1.08
N PRO A 108 -12.81 9.04 1.13
CA PRO A 108 -13.09 10.04 2.17
C PRO A 108 -13.22 9.43 3.56
N SER A 109 -13.49 8.13 3.64
CA SER A 109 -13.55 7.37 4.89
C SER A 109 -12.17 6.85 5.34
N GLY A 110 -11.08 7.19 4.65
CA GLY A 110 -9.73 6.78 5.05
C GLY A 110 -9.48 5.27 5.02
N ILE A 111 -10.26 4.49 4.27
CA ILE A 111 -10.16 3.03 4.29
C ILE A 111 -8.87 2.59 3.58
N PRO A 112 -7.98 1.80 4.23
CA PRO A 112 -6.74 1.29 3.65
C PRO A 112 -6.98 0.12 2.67
N ILE A 113 -7.75 0.35 1.61
CA ILE A 113 -8.18 -0.68 0.64
C ILE A 113 -6.99 -1.41 0.00
N VAL A 114 -5.93 -0.69 -0.37
CA VAL A 114 -4.76 -1.29 -1.01
C VAL A 114 -4.00 -2.21 -0.06
N GLN A 115 -3.91 -1.87 1.23
CA GLN A 115 -3.25 -2.70 2.23
C GLN A 115 -4.04 -4.00 2.44
N LEU A 116 -5.38 -3.91 2.49
CA LEU A 116 -6.25 -5.09 2.57
C LEU A 116 -6.06 -6.02 1.36
N ILE A 117 -5.90 -5.45 0.16
CA ILE A 117 -5.61 -6.23 -1.05
C ILE A 117 -4.21 -6.86 -1.00
N ARG A 118 -3.18 -6.14 -0.52
CA ARG A 118 -1.82 -6.67 -0.36
C ARG A 118 -1.79 -7.88 0.56
N VAL A 119 -2.48 -7.79 1.71
CA VAL A 119 -2.61 -8.92 2.65
C VAL A 119 -3.30 -10.11 1.98
N ALA A 120 -4.42 -9.87 1.29
CA ALA A 120 -5.15 -10.94 0.58
C ALA A 120 -4.29 -11.62 -0.49
N LYS A 121 -3.55 -10.85 -1.29
CA LYS A 121 -2.63 -11.38 -2.31
C LYS A 121 -1.51 -12.21 -1.69
N GLY A 122 -0.96 -11.78 -0.55
CA GLY A 122 0.03 -12.54 0.20
C GLY A 122 -0.52 -13.91 0.61
N ALA A 123 -1.72 -13.93 1.21
CA ALA A 123 -2.39 -15.16 1.62
C ALA A 123 -2.71 -16.10 0.45
N LEU A 124 -3.21 -15.56 -0.69
CA LEU A 124 -3.50 -16.35 -1.88
C LEU A 124 -2.23 -16.97 -2.50
N ARG A 125 -1.12 -16.22 -2.55
CA ARG A 125 0.17 -16.72 -3.03
C ARG A 125 0.74 -17.81 -2.13
N GLU A 126 0.62 -17.65 -0.80
CA GLU A 126 1.06 -18.66 0.15
C GLU A 126 0.25 -19.96 0.02
N LYS A 127 -1.08 -19.85 -0.12
CA LYS A 127 -1.96 -21.00 -0.39
C LYS A 127 -1.53 -21.74 -1.67
N ALA A 128 -1.35 -21.02 -2.77
CA ALA A 128 -0.92 -21.59 -4.04
C ALA A 128 0.47 -22.25 -3.97
N ALA A 129 1.38 -21.74 -3.13
CA ALA A 129 2.69 -22.36 -2.91
C ALA A 129 2.59 -23.68 -2.13
N ARG A 130 1.69 -23.76 -1.14
CA ARG A 130 1.43 -24.98 -0.36
C ARG A 130 0.83 -26.08 -1.24
N GLU A 131 -0.13 -25.74 -2.10
CA GLU A 131 -0.77 -26.70 -3.02
C GLU A 131 0.20 -27.30 -4.05
N LYS A 132 1.23 -26.55 -4.48
CA LYS A 132 2.26 -27.05 -5.42
C LYS A 132 3.29 -27.99 -4.78
N THR A 133 3.36 -28.00 -3.44
CA THR A 133 4.33 -28.80 -2.69
C THR A 133 3.72 -30.13 -2.21
N SER A 134 2.40 -30.28 -2.30
CA SER A 134 1.65 -31.54 -2.08
C SER A 134 1.45 -32.31 -3.37
#